data_AF-A0A4D4LQX8-F1
#
_entry.id   AF-A0A4D4LQX8-F1
#
_cell.length_a   1.000
_cell.length_b   1.000
_cell.length_c   1.000
_cell.angle_alpha   90.00
_cell.angle_beta   90.00
_cell.angle_gamma   90.00
#
_symmetry.space_group_name_H-M   'P 1'
#
loop_
_entity.id
_entity.type
_entity.pdbx_description
1 polymer ?
#
loop_
_entity_poly.entity_id
_entity_poly.type
_entity_poly.pdbx_seq_one_letter_code
_entity_poly.pdbx_strand_id
1 'polypeptide(L)'
;MDPRQRPRLLEIIQNLRERITEARGNGWLGEVEGLQVSFDAATTKLNSLKRAPTDGRPQLVDLGTPVFTDDTPPPHRGGRVVRADRGGVEDGEDGPLG
;
A
#
# COMPACT_ATOMS: atom_id res chain seq x y z
N MET A 1 12.38 22.36 -1.25
CA MET A 1 11.73 21.50 -0.22
C MET A 1 11.25 22.41 0.89
N ASP A 2 9.97 22.33 1.30
CA ASP A 2 9.35 23.29 2.22
C ASP A 2 9.74 22.99 3.69
N PRO A 3 10.40 23.93 4.40
CA PRO A 3 10.78 23.75 5.81
C PRO A 3 9.60 23.55 6.76
N ARG A 4 8.37 23.93 6.37
CA ARG A 4 7.15 23.71 7.14
C ARG A 4 6.73 22.23 7.23
N GLN A 5 7.29 21.37 6.38
CA GLN A 5 7.03 19.92 6.41
C GLN A 5 7.78 19.20 7.52
N ARG A 6 8.77 19.85 8.14
CA ARG A 6 9.69 19.22 9.10
C ARG A 6 9.00 18.75 10.39
N PRO A 7 8.10 19.54 11.04
CA PRO A 7 7.34 19.06 12.20
C PRO A 7 6.45 17.87 11.86
N ARG A 8 5.76 17.92 10.72
CA ARG A 8 4.88 16.83 10.27
C ARG A 8 5.63 15.52 10.04
N LEU A 9 6.84 15.57 9.50
CA LEU A 9 7.67 14.38 9.32
C LEU A 9 8.12 13.77 10.64
N LEU A 10 8.41 14.59 11.65
CA LEU A 10 8.75 14.10 12.99
C LEU A 10 7.58 13.35 13.62
N GLU A 11 6.35 13.87 13.48
CA GLU A 11 5.14 13.18 13.94
C GLU A 11 4.97 11.82 13.26
N ILE A 12 5.14 11.76 11.94
CA ILE A 12 5.03 10.51 11.16
C ILE A 12 6.09 9.50 11.62
N ILE A 13 7.35 9.93 11.78
CA ILE A 13 8.44 9.08 12.25
C ILE A 13 8.13 8.51 13.64
N GLN A 14 7.61 9.34 14.55
CA GLN A 14 7.24 8.89 15.89
C GLN A 14 6.12 7.84 15.86
N ASN A 15 5.05 8.11 15.10
CA ASN A 15 3.96 7.15 14.95
C ASN A 15 4.40 5.81 14.31
N LEU A 16 5.30 5.86 13.32
CA LEU A 16 5.84 4.65 12.71
C LEU A 16 6.65 3.81 13.72
N ARG A 17 7.41 4.44 14.63
CA ARG A 17 8.14 3.70 15.68
C ARG A 17 7.20 2.98 16.65
N GLU A 18 6.10 3.63 17.02
CA GLU A 18 5.06 3.04 17.88
C GLU A 18 4.45 1.82 17.18
N ARG A 19 3.99 1.98 15.94
CA ARG A 19 3.40 0.89 15.16
C ARG A 19 4.36 -0.27 14.91
N ILE A 20 5.64 0.00 14.67
CA ILE A 20 6.66 -1.06 14.53
C ILE A 20 6.80 -1.84 15.84
N THR A 21 6.80 -1.15 16.98
CA THR A 21 6.90 -1.78 18.31
C THR A 21 5.70 -2.70 18.55
N GLU A 22 4.50 -2.20 18.27
CA GLU A 22 3.26 -2.98 18.38
C GLU A 22 3.25 -4.20 17.45
N ALA A 23 3.61 -4.02 16.18
CA ALA A 23 3.63 -5.11 15.20
C ALA A 23 4.65 -6.19 15.58
N ARG A 24 5.82 -5.81 16.10
CA ARG A 24 6.81 -6.77 16.65
C ARG A 24 6.27 -7.51 17.85
N GLY A 25 5.63 -6.81 18.80
CA GLY A 25 5.05 -7.41 19.99
C GLY A 25 3.92 -8.41 19.69
N ASN A 26 3.18 -8.18 18.60
CA ASN A 26 2.09 -9.05 18.15
C ASN A 26 2.51 -10.09 17.10
N GLY A 27 3.79 -10.12 16.69
CA GLY A 27 4.29 -11.07 15.70
C GLY A 27 3.82 -10.83 14.26
N TRP A 28 3.37 -9.61 13.93
CA TRP A 28 2.94 -9.24 12.57
C TRP A 28 4.15 -8.91 11.67
N LEU A 29 4.93 -9.94 11.33
CA LEU A 29 6.21 -9.74 10.62
C LEU A 29 6.06 -9.04 9.26
N GLY A 30 4.99 -9.32 8.52
CA GLY A 30 4.70 -8.63 7.24
C GLY A 30 4.44 -7.13 7.41
N GLU A 31 3.71 -6.75 8.46
CA GLU A 31 3.47 -5.33 8.78
C GLU A 31 4.77 -4.63 9.22
N VAL A 32 5.60 -5.31 10.02
CA VAL A 32 6.90 -4.76 10.46
C VAL A 32 7.77 -4.39 9.27
N GLU A 33 7.82 -5.22 8.23
CA GLU A 33 8.63 -4.96 7.03
C GLU A 33 8.15 -3.69 6.30
N GLY A 34 6.85 -3.59 6.01
CA GLY A 34 6.28 -2.42 5.33
C GLY A 34 6.39 -1.13 6.15
N LEU A 35 6.24 -1.22 7.47
CA LEU A 35 6.41 -0.08 8.37
C LEU A 35 7.86 0.38 8.45
N GLN A 36 8.84 -0.54 8.40
CA GLN A 36 10.27 -0.18 8.40
C GLN A 36 10.66 0.54 7.11
N VAL A 37 10.19 0.07 5.95
CA VAL A 37 10.40 0.76 4.66
C VAL A 37 9.85 2.19 4.71
N SER A 38 8.65 2.36 5.24
CA SER A 38 8.01 3.68 5.38
C SER A 38 8.77 4.59 6.35
N PHE A 39 9.30 4.04 7.44
CA PHE A 39 10.11 4.76 8.42
C PHE A 39 11.43 5.26 7.82
N ASP A 40 12.10 4.41 7.05
CA ASP A 40 13.37 4.75 6.39
C ASP A 40 13.16 5.85 5.34
N ALA A 41 12.06 5.77 4.57
CA ALA A 41 11.68 6.80 3.61
C ALA A 41 11.39 8.16 4.29
N ALA A 42 10.62 8.16 5.39
CA ALA A 42 10.32 9.38 6.15
C ALA A 42 11.58 10.01 6.74
N THR A 43 12.49 9.19 7.29
CA THR A 43 13.78 9.64 7.83
C THR A 43 14.68 10.22 6.74
N THR A 44 14.71 9.59 5.57
CA THR A 44 15.44 10.09 4.40
C THR A 44 14.93 11.47 3.98
N LYS A 45 13.60 11.65 3.89
CA LYS A 45 12.99 12.94 3.56
C LYS A 45 13.33 14.03 4.59
N LEU A 46 13.33 13.70 5.88
CA LEU A 46 13.73 14.62 6.94
C LEU A 46 15.21 15.03 6.82
N ASN A 47 16.10 14.10 6.49
CA ASN A 47 17.51 14.40 6.26
C ASN A 47 17.73 15.28 5.03
N SER A 48 16.98 15.06 3.94
CA SER A 48 17.01 15.93 2.77
C SER A 48 16.55 17.36 3.10
N LEU A 49 15.51 17.53 3.92
CA LEU A 49 15.08 18.84 4.43
C LEU A 49 16.14 19.54 5.28
N LYS A 50 16.92 18.79 6.08
CA LYS A 50 18.03 19.34 6.88
C LYS A 50 19.19 19.82 6.02
N ARG A 51 19.42 19.19 4.87
CA ARG A 51 20.54 19.47 3.96
C ARG A 51 20.21 20.56 2.94
N ALA A 52 18.93 20.80 2.65
CA ALA A 52 18.52 21.84 1.70
C ALA A 52 18.99 23.23 2.18
N PRO A 53 19.77 23.98 1.38
CA PRO A 53 20.12 25.35 1.69
C PRO A 53 18.85 26.23 1.71
N THR A 54 18.83 27.23 2.59
CA THR A 54 17.71 28.16 2.83
C THR A 54 17.36 29.01 1.60
N ASP A 55 18.21 29.02 0.57
CA ASP A 55 17.93 29.62 -0.74
C ASP A 55 16.89 28.77 -1.46
N GLY A 56 15.63 29.20 -1.39
CA GLY A 56 14.41 28.49 -1.80
C GLY A 56 14.27 28.09 -3.28
N ARG A 57 15.33 27.61 -3.93
CA ARG A 57 15.26 26.94 -5.23
C ARG A 57 14.64 25.56 -5.02
N PRO A 58 13.47 25.27 -5.63
CA PRO A 58 12.92 23.94 -5.59
C PRO A 58 13.90 22.98 -6.28
N GLN A 59 14.48 22.06 -5.51
CA GLN A 59 15.14 20.89 -6.08
C GLN A 59 14.05 20.13 -6.83
N LEU A 60 14.12 20.18 -8.16
CA LEU A 60 13.21 19.50 -9.08
C LEU A 60 13.30 18.00 -8.77
N VAL A 61 12.31 17.49 -8.03
CA VAL A 61 12.10 16.05 -7.91
C VAL A 61 11.36 15.63 -9.17
N ASP A 62 12.10 15.00 -10.08
CA ASP A 62 11.50 14.31 -11.21
C ASP A 62 10.75 13.09 -10.65
N LEU A 63 9.46 13.25 -10.46
CA LEU A 63 8.55 12.20 -10.03
C LEU A 63 7.86 11.69 -11.29
N GLY A 64 8.47 10.69 -11.93
CA GLY A 64 7.74 9.83 -12.86
C GLY A 64 6.44 9.38 -12.19
N THR A 65 5.32 9.63 -12.85
CA THR A 65 3.95 9.47 -12.33
C THR A 65 3.77 8.11 -11.64
N PRO A 66 3.52 8.03 -10.31
CA PRO A 66 3.17 6.76 -9.70
C PRO A 66 1.74 6.39 -10.10
N VAL A 67 1.60 5.24 -10.77
CA VAL A 67 0.31 4.58 -10.95
C VAL A 67 -0.06 3.95 -9.60
N PHE A 68 -1.02 4.54 -8.89
CA PHE A 68 -1.62 3.92 -7.72
C PHE A 68 -2.64 2.89 -8.21
N THR A 69 -2.28 1.61 -8.20
CA THR A 69 -3.29 0.55 -8.20
C THR A 69 -3.89 0.51 -6.81
N ASP A 70 -5.18 0.83 -6.73
CA ASP A 70 -5.98 0.69 -5.52
C ASP A 70 -6.05 -0.80 -5.14
N ASP A 71 -5.13 -1.24 -4.28
CA ASP A 71 -5.21 -2.56 -3.66
C ASP A 71 -6.16 -2.44 -2.47
N THR A 72 -7.46 -2.39 -2.77
CA THR A 72 -8.50 -2.60 -1.78
C THR A 72 -8.52 -4.10 -1.45
N PRO A 73 -8.08 -4.55 -0.26
CA PRO A 73 -8.16 -5.95 0.09
C PRO A 73 -9.64 -6.36 0.26
N PRO A 74 -10.13 -7.43 -0.40
CA PRO A 74 -11.50 -7.87 -0.26
C PRO A 74 -11.76 -8.49 1.13
N PRO A 75 -12.99 -8.37 1.68
CA PRO A 75 -13.34 -8.99 2.95
C PRO A 75 -13.43 -10.52 2.79
N HIS A 76 -12.51 -11.26 3.40
CA HIS A 76 -12.54 -12.73 3.40
C HIS A 76 -13.52 -13.25 4.45
N ARG A 77 -14.80 -13.34 4.05
CA ARG A 77 -15.84 -14.13 4.73
C ARG A 77 -15.64 -15.61 4.38
N GLY A 78 -15.34 -16.42 5.40
CA GLY A 78 -15.19 -17.86 5.25
C GLY A 78 -16.48 -18.60 4.91
N GLY A 79 -16.32 -19.83 4.40
CA GLY A 79 -17.34 -20.86 4.52
C GLY A 79 -17.65 -21.68 3.27
N ARG A 80 -17.05 -22.89 3.25
CA ARG A 80 -17.60 -24.16 2.75
C ARG A 80 -17.47 -24.49 1.25
N VAL A 81 -16.55 -25.42 1.01
CA VAL A 81 -16.53 -26.29 -0.17
C VAL A 81 -17.77 -27.19 -0.20
N VAL A 82 -18.50 -27.20 -1.31
CA VAL A 82 -19.42 -28.28 -1.69
C VAL A 82 -19.07 -28.75 -3.09
N ARG A 83 -18.90 -30.06 -3.19
CA ARG A 83 -18.52 -30.86 -4.35
C ARG A 83 -19.79 -31.49 -4.94
N ALA A 84 -19.98 -31.44 -6.25
CA ALA A 84 -20.64 -32.46 -7.10
C ALA A 84 -20.54 -31.96 -8.56
N ASP A 85 -19.82 -32.63 -9.46
CA ASP A 85 -20.14 -33.85 -10.24
C ASP A 85 -20.96 -33.56 -11.53
N ARG A 86 -20.23 -33.60 -12.66
CA ARG A 86 -20.50 -34.35 -13.91
C ARG A 86 -21.76 -34.06 -14.77
N GLY A 87 -21.46 -33.77 -16.05
CA GLY A 87 -22.20 -34.16 -17.27
C GLY A 87 -23.33 -33.21 -17.68
N GLY A 88 -23.60 -32.91 -18.95
CA GLY A 88 -23.14 -33.40 -20.25
C GLY A 88 -24.12 -32.91 -21.33
N VAL A 89 -23.64 -32.89 -22.58
CA VAL A 89 -24.33 -32.89 -23.90
C VAL A 89 -25.27 -31.72 -24.26
N GLU A 90 -24.90 -30.87 -25.25
CA GLU A 90 -25.32 -30.89 -26.67
C GLU A 90 -26.85 -30.95 -26.87
N ASP A 91 -27.49 -29.79 -27.03
CA ASP A 91 -28.84 -29.70 -27.58
C ASP A 91 -28.79 -28.83 -28.84
N GLY A 92 -29.12 -29.44 -29.97
CA GLY A 92 -29.30 -28.80 -31.26
C GLY A 92 -30.63 -28.04 -31.30
N GLU A 93 -30.59 -26.82 -31.83
CA GLU A 93 -31.79 -26.05 -32.11
C GLU A 93 -32.25 -26.33 -33.55
N ASP A 94 -33.17 -27.29 -33.68
CA ASP A 94 -34.10 -27.35 -34.80
C ASP A 94 -35.04 -26.13 -34.71
N GLY A 95 -35.22 -25.42 -35.84
CA GLY A 95 -36.30 -24.44 -36.03
C GLY A 95 -37.68 -25.12 -36.13
N PRO A 96 -38.68 -24.56 -36.83
CA PRO A 96 -38.89 -23.19 -37.35
C PRO A 96 -40.26 -22.62 -36.91
N LEU A 97 -40.51 -21.34 -37.10
CA LEU A 97 -41.85 -20.73 -37.22
C LEU A 97 -41.64 -19.46 -38.07
N GLY A 98 -42.33 -19.15 -39.16
CA GLY A 98 -43.71 -19.38 -39.58
C GLY A 98 -44.10 -18.10 -40.33
#